data_AF-A0A7C1NND7-F1
#
_entry.id   AF-A0A7C1NND7-F1
#
_cell.length_a   1.000
_cell.length_b   1.000
_cell.length_c   1.000
_cell.angle_alpha   90.00
_cell.angle_beta   90.00
_cell.angle_gamma   90.00
#
_symmetry.space_group_name_H-M   'P 1'
#
loop_
_entity.id
_entity.type
_entity.pdbx_description
1 polymer ?
#
loop_
_entity_poly.entity_id
_entity_poly.type
_entity_poly.pdbx_seq_one_letter_code
_entity_poly.pdbx_strand_id
1 'polypeptide(L)' 'HKYGFYTRYGHLDKSIVEKGQEVRRGQIIGYMGSTGLSTGPHLHYEVRIGTSVVDPLQFLTIKSPLMKKSVTSAR' A
#
# COMPACT_ATOMS: atom_id res chain seq x y z
N HIS A 1 5.57 -11.35 1.00
CA HIS A 1 6.82 -10.70 0.52
C HIS A 1 8.02 -11.56 0.90
N LYS A 2 9.23 -11.23 0.45
CA LYS A 2 10.45 -11.84 0.98
C LYS A 2 10.61 -11.44 2.46
N TYR A 3 11.25 -12.26 3.29
CA TYR A 3 11.53 -11.97 4.72
C TYR A 3 10.32 -12.00 5.67
N GLY A 4 9.29 -12.79 5.37
CA GLY A 4 8.26 -13.15 6.36
C GLY A 4 7.21 -12.08 6.68
N PHE A 5 7.23 -10.93 5.99
CA PHE A 5 6.15 -9.94 6.08
C PHE A 5 5.17 -10.05 4.91
N TYR A 6 3.94 -9.60 5.14
CA TYR A 6 2.90 -9.52 4.13
C TYR A 6 2.13 -8.21 4.25
N THR A 7 1.53 -7.79 3.14
CA THR A 7 0.70 -6.59 3.06
C THR A 7 -0.74 -6.99 2.86
N ARG A 8 -1.66 -6.31 3.53
CA ARG A 8 -3.10 -6.50 3.35
C ARG A 8 -3.69 -5.28 2.66
N TYR A 9 -4.58 -5.54 1.70
CA TYR A 9 -5.36 -4.53 0.99
C TYR A 9 -6.85 -4.80 1.27
N GLY A 10 -7.47 -3.94 2.07
CA GLY A 10 -8.88 -4.00 2.45
C GLY A 10 -9.74 -3.00 1.67
N HIS A 11 -11.06 -3.19 1.76
CA HIS A 11 -12.09 -2.38 1.09
C HIS A 11 -11.98 -2.32 -0.44
N LEU A 12 -11.32 -3.31 -1.07
CA LEU A 12 -11.25 -3.40 -2.52
C LEU A 12 -12.64 -3.64 -3.13
N ASP A 13 -12.93 -2.98 -4.24
CA ASP A 13 -14.08 -3.29 -5.07
C ASP A 13 -13.85 -4.60 -5.83
N LYS A 14 -12.63 -4.76 -6.37
CA LYS A 14 -12.23 -5.92 -7.15
C LYS A 14 -10.76 -6.25 -6.97
N SER A 15 -10.46 -7.52 -6.69
CA SER A 15 -9.13 -8.10 -6.89
C SER A 15 -9.01 -8.57 -8.34
N ILE A 16 -7.86 -8.32 -8.96
CA ILE A 16 -7.55 -8.84 -10.31
C ILE A 16 -6.38 -9.84 -10.29
N VAL A 17 -6.04 -10.33 -9.10
CA VAL A 17 -5.02 -11.36 -8.89
C VAL A 17 -5.60 -12.56 -8.15
N GLU A 18 -4.98 -13.72 -8.37
CA GLU A 18 -5.38 -14.99 -7.79
C GLU A 18 -4.40 -15.49 -6.73
N LYS A 19 -4.85 -16.42 -5.88
CA LYS A 19 -4.00 -17.04 -4.87
C LYS A 19 -2.88 -17.81 -5.55
N GLY A 20 -1.63 -17.52 -5.17
CA GLY A 20 -0.44 -18.15 -5.74
C GLY A 20 0.16 -17.40 -6.94
N GLN A 21 -0.51 -16.36 -7.45
CA GLN A 21 0.03 -15.53 -8.51
C GLN A 21 1.23 -14.70 -8.00
N GLU A 22 2.35 -14.78 -8.71
CA GLU A 22 3.47 -13.87 -8.48
C GLU A 22 3.17 -12.47 -9.01
N VAL A 23 3.44 -11.46 -8.20
CA VAL A 23 3.24 -10.05 -8.55
C VAL A 23 4.52 -9.26 -8.35
N ARG A 24 4.74 -8.25 -9.19
CA ARG A 24 5.90 -7.36 -9.13
C ARG A 24 5.53 -6.02 -8.50
N ARG A 25 6.52 -5.32 -7.92
CA ARG A 25 6.31 -3.96 -7.40
C ARG A 25 5.79 -3.05 -8.52
N GLY A 26 4.72 -2.31 -8.25
CA GLY A 26 4.08 -1.39 -9.21
C GLY A 26 3.05 -2.05 -10.12
N GLN A 27 2.89 -3.37 -10.05
CA GLN A 27 1.81 -4.07 -10.76
C GLN A 27 0.46 -3.73 -10.13
N ILE A 28 -0.55 -3.50 -10.97
CA ILE A 28 -1.93 -3.35 -10.52
C ILE A 28 -2.43 -4.72 -10.06
N ILE A 29 -2.94 -4.78 -8.83
CA ILE A 29 -3.45 -6.01 -8.21
C ILE A 29 -4.94 -5.95 -7.88
N GLY A 30 -5.56 -4.78 -7.98
CA GLY A 30 -6.98 -4.58 -7.71
C GLY A 30 -7.39 -3.12 -7.80
N TYR A 31 -8.66 -2.87 -7.56
CA TYR A 31 -9.30 -1.56 -7.59
C TYR A 31 -9.89 -1.22 -6.21
N MET A 32 -9.64 0.00 -5.75
CA MET A 32 -10.18 0.54 -4.50
C MET A 32 -11.70 0.61 -4.56
N GLY A 33 -12.37 0.34 -3.45
CA GLY A 33 -13.81 0.43 -3.31
C GLY A 33 -14.22 0.87 -1.91
N SER A 34 -15.38 0.37 -1.47
CA SER A 34 -15.93 0.61 -0.13
C SER A 34 -16.60 -0.65 0.43
N THR A 35 -16.01 -1.83 0.16
CA THR A 35 -16.57 -3.13 0.59
C THR A 35 -16.30 -3.42 2.07
N GLY A 36 -17.16 -4.22 2.68
CA GLY A 36 -17.05 -4.60 4.10
C GLY A 36 -17.38 -3.45 5.05
N LEU A 37 -16.68 -3.39 6.19
CA LEU A 37 -16.84 -2.33 7.18
C LEU A 37 -16.10 -1.06 6.73
N SER A 38 -16.74 -0.26 5.89
CA SER A 38 -16.19 1.00 5.38
C SER A 38 -17.23 2.12 5.47
N THR A 39 -16.80 3.34 5.75
CA THR A 39 -17.64 4.55 5.77
C THR A 39 -17.64 5.30 4.43
N GLY A 40 -16.81 4.89 3.47
CA GLY A 40 -16.73 5.50 2.15
C GLY A 40 -15.53 4.99 1.34
N PRO A 41 -15.37 5.37 0.06
CA PRO A 41 -14.30 4.84 -0.78
C PRO A 41 -12.89 5.17 -0.28
N HIS A 42 -12.14 4.16 0.16
CA HIS A 42 -10.74 4.31 0.59
C HIS A 42 -10.02 2.96 0.55
N LEU A 43 -8.70 2.98 0.66
CA LEU A 43 -7.88 1.77 0.78
C LEU A 43 -7.44 1.57 2.23
N HIS A 44 -7.80 0.42 2.82
CA HIS A 44 -7.20 -0.01 4.08
C HIS A 44 -5.93 -0.81 3.80
N TYR A 45 -4.77 -0.25 4.14
CA TYR A 45 -3.47 -0.86 3.89
C TYR A 45 -2.77 -1.22 5.20
N GLU A 46 -2.35 -2.48 5.32
CA GLU A 46 -1.59 -2.95 6.47
C GLU A 46 -0.26 -3.56 6.03
N VAL A 47 0.76 -3.42 6.87
CA VAL A 47 1.96 -4.26 6.86
C VAL A 47 1.93 -5.13 8.10
N ARG A 48 2.17 -6.44 7.93
CA ARG A 48 2.14 -7.41 9.03
C ARG A 48 3.41 -8.25 9.05
N ILE A 49 3.96 -8.44 10.25
CA ILE A 49 5.08 -9.33 10.53
C ILE A 49 4.54 -10.42 11.48
N GLY A 50 4.35 -11.63 10.96
CA GLY A 50 3.62 -12.67 11.67
C GLY A 50 2.18 -12.25 11.97
N THR A 51 1.82 -12.20 13.26
CA THR A 51 0.48 -11.81 13.73
C THR A 51 0.35 -10.30 13.99
N SER A 52 1.47 -9.59 14.16
CA SER A 52 1.51 -8.17 14.51
C SER A 52 1.29 -7.26 13.31
N VAL A 53 0.46 -6.25 13.48
CA VAL A 53 0.34 -5.11 12.55
C VAL A 53 1.40 -4.09 12.94
N VAL A 54 2.19 -3.63 11.97
CA VAL A 54 3.24 -2.62 12.17
C VAL A 54 2.89 -1.35 11.40
N ASP A 55 3.47 -0.21 11.79
CA ASP A 55 3.26 1.06 11.10
C ASP A 55 3.68 0.96 9.62
N PRO A 56 2.74 1.07 8.68
CA PRO A 56 3.03 0.92 7.25
C PRO A 56 3.91 2.05 6.71
N LEU A 57 3.95 3.23 7.35
CA LEU A 57 4.74 4.37 6.88
C LEU A 57 6.23 4.06 6.84
N GLN A 58 6.71 3.15 7.70
CA GLN A 58 8.10 2.70 7.71
C GLN A 58 8.48 1.89 6.45
N PHE A 59 7.50 1.33 5.75
CA PHE A 59 7.68 0.51 4.55
C PHE A 59 7.36 1.27 3.26
N LEU A 60 6.70 2.42 3.36
CA LEU A 60 6.35 3.27 2.24
C LEU A 60 7.51 4.17 1.89
N THR A 61 8.33 3.77 0.92
CA THR A 61 9.23 4.72 0.25
C THR A 61 8.40 5.59 -0.70
N ILE A 62 7.83 6.67 -0.18
CA ILE A 62 7.23 7.72 -1.01
C ILE A 62 8.39 8.49 -1.66
N LYS A 63 8.87 8.02 -2.80
CA LYS A 63 9.69 8.86 -3.69
C LYS A 63 8.74 9.88 -4.32
N SER A 64 8.47 10.98 -3.63
CA SER A 64 7.73 12.09 -4.21
C SER A 64 8.55 12.67 -5.38
N PRO A 65 8.07 12.63 -6.63
CA PRO A 65 8.68 13.40 -7.70
C PRO A 65 8.57 14.91 -7.43
N LEU A 66 7.64 15.31 -6.55
CA LEU A 66 7.26 16.68 -6.25
C LEU A 66 7.98 17.30 -5.03
N MET A 67 8.71 16.54 -4.22
CA MET A 67 9.47 17.05 -3.05
C MET A 67 10.90 17.50 -3.40
N LYS A 68 11.14 17.93 -4.64
CA LYS A 68 12.45 18.45 -5.10
C LYS A 68 12.50 19.96 -5.33
N LYS A 69 11.44 20.72 -5.01
CA LYS A 69 11.34 22.14 -5.40
C LYS A 69 11.28 23.20 -4.29
N SER A 70 11.62 22.92 -3.03
CA SER A 70 11.50 23.95 -1.99
C SER A 70 12.58 23.98 -0.92
N VAL A 71 13.84 23.70 -1.27
CA VAL A 71 14.98 24.13 -0.44
C VAL A 71 16.13 24.56 -1.35
N THR A 72 15.98 25.70 -2.02
CA THR A 72 17.13 26.47 -2.53
C THR A 72 16.76 27.96 -2.55
N SER A 73 17.62 28.75 -1.92
CA SER A 73 17.74 30.22 -2.01
C SER A 73 16.86 31.07 -1.09
N ALA A 74 17.42 31.42 0.07
CA ALA A 74 17.65 32.82 0.41
C ALA A 74 18.96 32.89 1.21
N ARG A 75 20.02 33.35 0.56
CA ARG A 75 21.07 34.13 1.24
C ARG A 75 20.52 35.52 1.47
#